data_AF-A0A968PHP5-F1
#
_entry.id   AF-A0A968PHP5-F1
#
_cell.length_a   1.000
_cell.length_b   1.000
_cell.length_c   1.000
_cell.angle_alpha   90.00
_cell.angle_beta   90.00
_cell.angle_gamma   90.00
#
_symmetry.space_group_name_H-M   'P 1'
#
loop_
_entity.id
_entity.type
_entity.pdbx_description
1 polymer ?
#
loop_
_entity_poly.entity_id
_entity_poly.type
_entity_poly.pdbx_seq_one_letter_code
_entity_poly.pdbx_strand_id
1 'polypeptide(L)'
;METVRVDTPLPDIINTFLSSGYSRLPVLGETQDEVLGVLHIRDIFKPIVDGIPQTDIRQLLRPAILWWSPHMVMMFCPNSVSKVHIWRWSLVSTDR
;
A
#
# COMPACT_ATOMS: atom_id res chain seq x y z
N MET A 1 -11.97 1.58 10.33
CA MET A 1 -11.20 1.49 9.07
C MET A 1 -11.68 0.23 8.38
N GLU A 2 -12.37 0.37 7.26
CA GLU A 2 -12.98 -0.74 6.54
C GLU A 2 -11.96 -1.35 5.58
N THR A 3 -11.95 -2.68 5.45
CA THR A 3 -10.94 -3.43 4.70
C THR A 3 -11.63 -4.52 3.89
N VAL A 4 -11.13 -4.79 2.69
CA VAL A 4 -11.70 -5.80 1.78
C VAL A 4 -10.75 -6.99 1.68
N ARG A 5 -11.28 -8.22 1.57
CA ARG A 5 -10.45 -9.40 1.32
C ARG A 5 -10.31 -9.69 -0.17
N VAL A 6 -9.20 -10.29 -0.57
CA VAL A 6 -8.92 -10.65 -1.96
C VAL A 6 -9.88 -11.69 -2.54
N ASP A 7 -10.44 -12.54 -1.68
CA ASP A 7 -11.45 -13.56 -2.00
C ASP A 7 -12.89 -13.02 -2.09
N THR A 8 -13.11 -11.75 -1.71
CA THR A 8 -14.45 -11.14 -1.76
C THR A 8 -14.87 -10.93 -3.22
N PRO A 9 -16.07 -11.35 -3.64
CA PRO A 9 -16.50 -11.14 -5.01
C PRO A 9 -16.75 -9.64 -5.29
N LEU A 10 -16.48 -9.21 -6.52
CA LEU A 10 -16.67 -7.81 -6.97
C LEU A 10 -18.00 -7.14 -6.53
N PRO A 11 -19.18 -7.77 -6.64
CA PRO A 11 -20.44 -7.13 -6.19
C PRO A 11 -20.44 -6.77 -4.70
N ASP A 12 -19.88 -7.62 -3.84
CA ASP A 12 -19.82 -7.37 -2.39
C ASP A 12 -18.82 -6.26 -2.07
N ILE A 13 -17.72 -6.19 -2.84
CA ILE A 13 -16.75 -5.10 -2.75
C ILE A 13 -17.42 -3.77 -3.09
N ILE A 14 -18.22 -3.71 -4.16
CA ILE A 14 -18.95 -2.49 -4.54
C ILE A 14 -19.91 -2.08 -3.43
N ASN A 15 -20.63 -3.04 -2.83
CA ASN A 15 -21.51 -2.76 -1.71
C ASN A 15 -20.73 -2.17 -0.52
N THR A 16 -19.54 -2.70 -0.23
CA THR A 16 -18.62 -2.19 0.80
C THR A 16 -18.16 -0.76 0.49
N PHE A 17 -17.88 -0.44 -0.78
CA PHE A 17 -17.56 0.93 -1.20
C PHE A 17 -18.74 1.89 -0.99
N LEU A 18 -19.97 1.43 -1.26
CA LEU A 18 -21.18 2.23 -1.09
C LEU A 18 -21.54 2.44 0.39
N SER A 19 -21.39 1.42 1.23
CA SER A 19 -21.65 1.51 2.68
C SER A 19 -20.61 2.36 3.41
N SER A 20 -19.33 2.21 3.04
CA SER A 20 -18.22 2.89 3.70
C SER A 20 -18.07 4.36 3.29
N GLY A 21 -18.46 4.70 2.06
CA GLY A 21 -18.29 6.04 1.49
C GLY A 21 -16.84 6.43 1.19
N TYR A 22 -15.87 5.50 1.32
CA TYR A 22 -14.48 5.77 1.01
C TYR A 22 -14.14 5.46 -0.44
N SER A 23 -13.40 6.34 -1.10
CA SER A 23 -12.95 6.09 -2.48
C SER A 23 -11.83 5.04 -2.58
N ARG A 24 -11.18 4.72 -1.47
CA ARG A 24 -10.00 3.82 -1.39
C ARG A 24 -10.12 2.90 -0.20
N LEU A 25 -9.93 1.61 -0.44
CA LEU A 25 -9.93 0.59 0.60
C LEU A 25 -8.67 -0.28 0.47
N PRO A 26 -8.00 -0.62 1.59
CA PRO A 26 -6.92 -1.60 1.56
C PRO A 26 -7.50 -2.98 1.29
N VAL A 27 -6.75 -3.78 0.53
CA VAL A 27 -7.09 -5.18 0.24
C VAL A 27 -6.15 -6.09 1.00
N LEU A 28 -6.75 -6.94 1.82
CA LEU A 28 -6.09 -7.97 2.62
C LEU A 28 -5.95 -9.25 1.80
N GLY A 29 -4.84 -9.94 2.00
CA GLY A 29 -4.59 -11.28 1.47
C GLY A 29 -5.30 -12.36 2.27
N GLU A 30 -4.70 -13.55 2.27
CA GLU A 30 -5.22 -14.71 2.99
C GLU A 30 -5.09 -14.53 4.52
N THR A 31 -4.08 -13.78 4.94
CA THR A 31 -3.81 -13.46 6.35
C THR A 31 -4.11 -11.99 6.63
N GLN A 32 -4.63 -11.68 7.83
CA GLN A 32 -5.02 -10.32 8.22
C GLN A 32 -3.84 -9.32 8.25
N ASP A 33 -2.62 -9.81 8.45
CA ASP A 33 -1.38 -9.01 8.44
C ASP A 33 -0.84 -8.73 7.02
N GLU A 34 -1.36 -9.42 6.00
CA GLU A 34 -0.91 -9.27 4.62
C GLU A 34 -1.76 -8.24 3.89
N VAL A 35 -1.21 -7.03 3.72
CA VAL A 35 -1.82 -5.98 2.89
C VAL A 35 -1.24 -6.07 1.48
N LEU A 36 -2.04 -6.56 0.52
CA LEU A 36 -1.61 -6.72 -0.87
C LEU A 36 -1.52 -5.39 -1.61
N GLY A 37 -2.39 -4.43 -1.27
CA GLY A 37 -2.48 -3.18 -1.99
C GLY A 37 -3.63 -2.29 -1.54
N VAL A 38 -3.83 -1.21 -2.30
CA VAL A 38 -4.98 -0.32 -2.16
C VAL A 38 -5.82 -0.38 -3.42
N LEU A 39 -7.13 -0.59 -3.24
CA LEU A 39 -8.11 -0.62 -4.31
C LEU A 39 -8.83 0.73 -4.40
N HIS A 40 -8.98 1.23 -5.62
CA HIS A 40 -9.69 2.48 -5.90
C HIS A 40 -11.01 2.21 -6.59
N ILE A 41 -12.09 2.86 -6.16
CA ILE A 41 -13.43 2.64 -6.74
C ILE A 41 -13.47 2.88 -8.25
N ARG A 42 -12.76 3.91 -8.75
CA ARG A 42 -12.59 4.21 -10.18
C ARG A 42 -11.99 3.07 -11.00
N ASP A 43 -11.07 2.29 -10.41
CA ASP A 43 -10.45 1.17 -11.12
C ASP A 43 -11.41 -0.02 -11.24
N ILE A 44 -12.40 -0.13 -10.34
CA ILE A 44 -13.49 -1.13 -10.41
C ILE A 44 -14.51 -0.79 -11.49
N PHE A 45 -14.76 0.49 -11.76
CA PHE A 45 -15.72 0.88 -12.80
C PHE A 45 -15.27 0.52 -14.22
N LYS A 46 -13.96 0.46 -14.49
CA LYS A 46 -13.43 0.07 -15.82
C LYS A 46 -13.91 -1.32 -16.27
N PRO A 47 -13.65 -2.42 -15.54
CA PRO A 47 -14.08 -3.75 -15.96
C PRO A 47 -15.61 -3.90 -16.05
N ILE A 48 -16.37 -3.14 -15.25
CA ILE A 48 -17.83 -3.12 -15.33
C ILE A 48 -18.30 -2.53 -16.66
N VAL A 49 -17.69 -1.43 -17.10
CA VAL A 49 -18.02 -0.78 -18.38
C VAL A 49 -17.59 -1.65 -19.57
N ASP A 50 -16.45 -2.33 -19.45
CA ASP A 50 -15.94 -3.24 -20.48
C ASP A 50 -16.72 -4.57 -20.54
N GLY A 51 -17.66 -4.81 -19.61
CA GLY A 51 -18.49 -6.01 -19.58
C GLY A 51 -17.71 -7.27 -19.19
N ILE A 52 -16.63 -7.13 -18.42
CA ILE A 52 -15.78 -8.24 -17.95
C ILE A 52 -16.17 -8.55 -16.50
N PRO A 53 -17.06 -9.54 -16.25
CA PRO A 53 -17.60 -9.79 -14.91
C PRO A 53 -16.60 -10.47 -13.96
N GLN A 54 -15.54 -11.09 -14.47
CA GLN A 54 -14.54 -11.83 -13.69
C GLN A 54 -13.15 -11.21 -13.84
N THR A 55 -13.01 -9.93 -13.49
CA THR A 55 -11.67 -9.34 -13.35
C THR A 55 -11.10 -9.67 -11.98
N ASP A 56 -9.92 -10.29 -11.96
CA ASP A 56 -9.16 -10.48 -10.72
C ASP A 56 -8.86 -9.13 -10.07
N ILE A 57 -9.30 -8.97 -8.83
CA ILE A 57 -9.09 -7.73 -8.05
C ILE A 57 -7.61 -7.42 -7.92
N ARG A 58 -6.75 -8.45 -7.91
CA ARG A 58 -5.28 -8.34 -7.86
C ARG A 58 -4.71 -7.47 -8.98
N GLN A 59 -5.32 -7.47 -10.16
CA GLN A 59 -4.88 -6.66 -11.30
C GLN A 59 -5.29 -5.18 -11.18
N LEU A 60 -6.30 -4.90 -10.35
CA LEU A 60 -6.80 -3.55 -10.07
C LEU A 60 -6.09 -2.91 -8.86
N LEU A 61 -5.29 -3.69 -8.11
CA LEU A 61 -4.57 -3.20 -6.95
C LEU A 61 -3.48 -2.22 -7.36
N ARG A 62 -3.47 -1.07 -6.69
CA ARG A 62 -2.33 -0.15 -6.73
C ARG A 62 -1.37 -0.52 -5.61
N PRO A 63 -0.04 -0.39 -5.83
CA PRO A 63 0.95 -0.72 -4.82
C PRO A 63 0.68 0.12 -3.57
N ALA A 64 0.47 -0.56 -2.44
CA ALA A 64 0.41 0.07 -1.13
C ALA A 64 1.84 0.46 -0.74
N ILE A 65 2.26 1.66 -1.15
CA ILE A 65 3.53 2.22 -0.69
C ILE A 65 3.31 2.57 0.78
N LEU A 66 3.70 1.65 1.67
CA LEU A 66 3.86 1.94 3.07
C LEU A 66 4.97 2.98 3.17
N TRP A 67 4.56 4.23 3.41
CA TRP A 67 5.46 5.32 3.70
C TRP A 67 6.05 5.09 5.10
N TRP A 68 6.97 4.14 5.22
CA TRP A 68 7.90 4.17 6.34
C TRP A 68 8.76 5.40 6.12
N SER A 69 8.33 6.53 6.69
CA SER A 69 9.08 7.76 6.60
C SER A 69 10.31 7.62 7.50
N PRO A 70 11.54 7.59 6.95
CA PRO A 70 12.74 7.62 7.79
C PRO A 70 12.85 8.93 8.58
N HIS A 71 12.15 9.99 8.16
CA HIS A 71 12.20 11.30 8.81
C HIS A 71 11.40 11.39 10.11
N MET A 72 10.44 10.48 10.35
CA MET A 72 9.69 10.45 11.61
C MET A 72 10.53 9.92 12.79
N VAL A 73 11.59 9.14 12.52
CA VAL A 73 12.53 8.64 13.54
C VAL A 73 13.51 9.72 14.05
N MET A 74 13.71 10.81 13.30
CA MET A 74 14.63 11.90 13.71
C MET A 74 14.02 12.83 14.77
N MET A 75 12.72 12.73 15.05
CA MET A 75 12.04 13.55 16.07
C MET A 75 12.16 12.99 17.49
N PHE A 76 12.92 11.90 17.67
CA PHE A 76 13.37 11.42 18.97
C PHE A 76 14.90 11.33 18.97
N CYS A 77 15.55 12.47 19.06
CA CYS A 77 16.97 12.53 19.40
C CYS A 77 17.21 13.59 20.47
N PRO A 78 16.95 13.30 21.77
CA PRO A 78 17.64 13.98 22.83
C PRO A 78 18.90 13.16 23.12
N ASN A 79 20.05 13.67 22.67
CA ASN A 79 21.39 13.29 23.15
C ASN A 79 21.68 11.79 23.35
N SER A 80 22.38 11.17 22.40
CA SER A 80 23.75 10.69 22.68
C SER A 80 24.33 10.11 21.40
N VAL A 81 25.35 10.79 20.89
CA VAL A 81 26.23 10.28 19.85
C VAL A 81 26.99 9.11 20.45
N SER A 82 26.76 7.89 19.98
CA SER A 82 27.72 6.79 20.17
C SER A 82 27.55 5.72 19.09
N LYS A 83 28.33 5.88 18.03
CA LYS A 83 28.89 4.83 17.17
C LYS A 83 27.89 3.80 16.62
N VAL A 84 27.12 4.19 15.62
CA VAL A 84 26.70 3.22 14.59
C VAL A 84 27.70 3.33 13.45
N HIS A 85 28.59 2.35 13.34
CA HIS A 85 29.45 2.14 12.19
C HIS A 85 28.56 1.87 10.96
N ILE A 86 28.11 2.92 10.29
CA ILE A 86 27.54 2.82 8.95
C ILE A 86 28.72 2.58 8.02
N TRP A 87 28.70 1.38 7.45
CA TRP A 87 29.64 0.91 6.44
C TRP A 87 29.85 1.97 5.35
N ARG A 88 31.12 2.31 5.17
CA ARG A 88 31.66 3.23 4.17
C ARG A 88 31.43 2.63 2.78
N TRP A 89 30.51 3.21 2.02
CA TRP A 89 30.41 2.98 0.58
C TRP A 89 31.64 3.62 -0.05
N SER A 90 32.63 2.79 -0.40
CA SER A 90 33.69 3.20 -1.32
C SER A 90 33.07 3.44 -2.69
N LEU A 91 32.91 4.71 -3.04
CA LEU A 91 33.04 5.16 -4.42
C LEU A 91 33.97 6.36 -4.45
N VAL A 92 35.07 6.11 -5.16
CA VAL A 92 36.16 7.01 -5.55
C VAL A 92 35.63 8.33 -6.10
N SER A 93 36.23 9.44 -5.66
CA SER A 93 36.59 10.58 -6.53
C SER A 93 37.65 11.45 -5.85
N THR A 94 38.85 11.41 -6.41
CA THR A 94 39.97 12.34 -6.30
C THR A 94 39.54 13.83 -6.31
N ASP A 95 40.08 14.65 -5.41
CA ASP A 95 40.77 15.92 -5.75
C ASP A 95 41.53 16.48 -4.53
N ARG A 96 42.83 16.70 -4.74
CA ARG A 96 43.90 17.33 -3.93
C ARG A 96 44.53 16.59 -2.75
#